data_AF-A0A261Q1F7-F1
#
_entry.id   AF-A0A261Q1F7-F1
#
_cell.length_a   1.000
_cell.length_b   1.000
_cell.length_c   1.000
_cell.angle_alpha   90.00
_cell.angle_beta   90.00
_cell.angle_gamma   90.00
#
_symmetry.space_group_name_H-M   'P 1'
#
loop_
_entity.id
_entity.type
_entity.pdbx_description
1 polymer ?
#
loop_
_entity_poly.entity_id
_entity_poly.type
_entity_poly.pdbx_seq_one_letter_code
_entity_poly.pdbx_strand_id
1 'polypeptide(L)'
;MKAILADRSFRISILVTLLFLGTGIAFLFLGLVNYGWVLFILLPIVLGISIGAMPNKKYLLWGAIGTTVIVLLALYIPGLSGLLCIVMTLPLIVPLIFFGYVLSHLVKRYDQMKSTDRVSVLLLPLIPFLIAAPAEHFLNTDKEAIIEVRTEQVFPYTPEQVYDAIKSVDTLDAEKPFLMHFDLPIPVKCVLEKEAVGGLRTCYFKGGKLSNSDFGGGTIVEKITELKRGKVLKMDVIDYNLIGRKWLGFKEAIYYFDAVEGKACKLTRITTYTSVLTPRWYWEPLEKLGIRQEHDYVFANLTKDLKR
;
A
#
# COMPACT_ATOMS: atom_id res chain seq x y z
N MET A 1 4.49 12.06 -33.66
CA MET A 1 3.55 12.57 -32.63
C MET A 1 2.28 13.19 -33.21
N LYS A 2 2.33 14.19 -34.11
CA LYS A 2 1.11 14.86 -34.65
C LYS A 2 0.10 13.89 -35.31
N ALA A 3 0.56 12.89 -36.05
CA ALA A 3 -0.31 11.89 -36.69
C ALA A 3 -1.01 10.92 -35.70
N ILE A 4 -0.40 10.65 -34.54
CA ILE A 4 -0.98 9.77 -33.50
C ILE A 4 -2.06 10.53 -32.71
N LEU A 5 -1.80 11.80 -32.38
CA LEU A 5 -2.77 12.66 -31.69
C LEU A 5 -3.97 13.04 -32.57
N ALA A 6 -3.81 13.03 -33.89
CA ALA A 6 -4.90 13.28 -34.84
C ALA A 6 -5.87 12.08 -34.97
N ASP A 7 -5.44 10.87 -34.60
CA ASP A 7 -6.28 9.67 -34.68
C ASP A 7 -7.48 9.78 -33.73
N ARG A 8 -8.68 9.53 -34.29
CA ARG A 8 -9.93 9.68 -33.55
C ARG A 8 -10.06 8.61 -32.46
N SER A 9 -9.75 7.37 -32.78
CA SER A 9 -9.84 6.26 -31.82
C SER A 9 -8.81 6.42 -30.69
N PHE A 10 -7.62 6.94 -30.97
CA PHE A 10 -6.64 7.30 -29.94
C PHE A 10 -7.19 8.35 -28.96
N ARG A 11 -7.79 9.44 -29.45
CA ARG A 11 -8.42 10.46 -28.58
C ARG A 11 -9.58 9.90 -27.75
N ILE A 12 -10.40 9.04 -28.36
CA ILE A 12 -11.50 8.36 -27.66
C ILE A 12 -10.96 7.40 -26.59
N SER A 13 -9.85 6.69 -26.84
CA SER A 13 -9.23 5.80 -25.85
C SER A 13 -8.78 6.55 -24.59
N ILE A 14 -8.21 7.75 -24.76
CA ILE A 14 -7.82 8.63 -23.65
C ILE A 14 -9.08 9.04 -22.87
N LEU A 15 -10.10 9.54 -23.57
CA LEU A 15 -11.34 10.00 -22.94
C LEU A 15 -12.04 8.88 -22.17
N VAL A 16 -12.16 7.68 -22.76
CA VAL A 16 -12.75 6.51 -22.10
C VAL A 16 -11.93 6.11 -20.88
N THR A 17 -10.60 6.06 -20.99
CA THR A 17 -9.72 5.73 -19.86
C THR A 17 -9.86 6.74 -18.72
N LEU A 18 -9.93 8.04 -19.04
CA LEU A 18 -10.16 9.10 -18.05
C LEU A 18 -11.52 8.96 -17.36
N LEU A 19 -12.57 8.62 -18.10
CA LEU A 19 -13.89 8.40 -17.51
C LEU A 19 -13.89 7.19 -16.56
N PHE A 20 -13.34 6.05 -16.98
CA PHE A 20 -13.28 4.85 -16.13
C PHE A 20 -12.47 5.08 -14.86
N LEU A 21 -11.23 5.57 -14.99
CA LEU A 21 -10.37 5.82 -13.82
C LEU A 21 -10.88 6.97 -12.97
N GLY A 22 -11.41 8.03 -13.60
CA GLY A 22 -12.01 9.17 -12.91
C GLY A 22 -13.23 8.75 -12.09
N THR A 23 -14.10 7.88 -12.63
CA THR A 23 -15.22 7.31 -11.86
C THR A 23 -14.72 6.48 -10.68
N GLY A 24 -13.71 5.61 -10.87
CA GLY A 24 -13.12 4.83 -9.78
C GLY A 24 -12.54 5.70 -8.66
N ILE A 25 -11.78 6.73 -9.03
CA ILE A 25 -11.20 7.71 -8.10
C ILE A 25 -12.30 8.49 -7.38
N ALA A 26 -13.31 8.98 -8.10
CA ALA A 26 -14.42 9.72 -7.52
C ALA A 26 -15.20 8.85 -6.51
N PHE A 27 -15.49 7.59 -6.86
CA PHE A 27 -16.16 6.66 -5.95
C PHE A 27 -15.33 6.41 -4.69
N LEU A 28 -14.00 6.36 -4.81
CA LEU A 28 -13.10 6.17 -3.67
C LEU A 28 -13.14 7.39 -2.73
N PHE A 29 -13.14 8.61 -3.28
CA PHE A 29 -13.28 9.83 -2.48
C PHE A 29 -14.66 10.00 -1.85
N LEU A 30 -15.71 9.54 -2.52
CA LEU A 30 -17.07 9.53 -1.98
C LEU A 30 -17.32 8.40 -0.97
N GLY A 31 -16.36 7.51 -0.75
CA GLY A 31 -16.51 6.35 0.14
C GLY A 31 -17.47 5.29 -0.40
N LEU A 32 -17.71 5.25 -1.72
CA LEU A 32 -18.61 4.31 -2.39
C LEU A 32 -17.90 3.03 -2.86
N VAL A 33 -16.57 2.97 -2.75
CA VAL A 33 -15.77 1.80 -3.12
C VAL A 33 -14.62 1.63 -2.13
N ASN A 34 -14.31 0.38 -1.82
CA ASN A 34 -13.14 0.02 -1.03
C ASN A 34 -11.91 -0.19 -1.93
N TYR A 35 -10.73 -0.30 -1.34
CA TYR A 35 -9.52 -0.75 -2.03
C TYR A 35 -9.60 -2.26 -2.32
N GLY A 36 -10.56 -2.64 -3.17
CA GLY A 36 -11.12 -3.98 -3.26
C GLY A 36 -10.92 -4.68 -4.60
N TRP A 37 -11.54 -5.86 -4.74
CA TRP A 37 -11.53 -6.64 -5.97
C TRP A 37 -12.17 -5.86 -7.12
N VAL A 38 -13.24 -5.10 -6.84
CA VAL A 38 -13.95 -4.36 -7.88
C VAL A 38 -13.06 -3.25 -8.46
N LEU A 39 -12.33 -2.54 -7.59
CA LEU A 39 -11.43 -1.47 -8.02
C LEU A 39 -10.19 -1.99 -8.73
N PHE A 40 -9.52 -3.01 -8.18
CA PHE A 40 -8.23 -3.46 -8.70
C PHE A 40 -8.33 -4.52 -9.79
N ILE A 41 -9.47 -5.21 -9.94
CA ILE A 41 -9.64 -6.27 -10.93
C ILE A 41 -10.76 -5.97 -11.93
N LEU A 42 -11.98 -5.73 -11.46
CA LEU A 42 -13.11 -5.54 -12.37
C LEU A 42 -12.90 -4.30 -13.26
N LEU A 43 -12.58 -3.15 -12.65
CA LEU A 43 -12.41 -1.88 -13.37
C LEU A 43 -11.35 -1.95 -14.50
N PRO A 44 -10.11 -2.45 -14.27
CA PRO A 44 -9.14 -2.65 -15.34
C PRO A 44 -9.63 -3.56 -16.47
N ILE A 45 -10.30 -4.67 -16.14
CA ILE A 45 -10.82 -5.61 -17.15
C ILE A 45 -11.89 -4.94 -18.01
N VAL A 46 -12.87 -4.26 -17.40
CA VAL A 46 -13.95 -3.62 -18.15
C VAL A 46 -13.43 -2.45 -19.00
N LEU A 47 -12.44 -1.71 -18.51
CA LEU A 47 -11.71 -0.72 -19.30
C LEU A 47 -11.05 -1.41 -20.51
N GLY A 48 -10.32 -2.51 -20.29
CA GLY A 48 -9.72 -3.30 -21.36
C GLY A 48 -10.73 -3.73 -22.42
N ILE A 49 -11.92 -4.19 -22.02
CA ILE A 49 -12.99 -4.60 -22.93
C ILE A 49 -13.44 -3.44 -23.80
N SER A 50 -13.67 -2.26 -23.20
CA SER A 50 -14.05 -1.02 -23.90
C SER A 50 -12.99 -0.60 -24.90
N ILE A 51 -11.71 -0.67 -24.53
CA ILE A 51 -10.60 -0.39 -25.45
C ILE A 51 -10.62 -1.40 -26.61
N GLY A 52 -10.73 -2.71 -26.33
CA GLY A 52 -10.78 -3.74 -27.39
C GLY A 52 -11.97 -3.61 -28.34
N ALA A 53 -13.06 -2.95 -27.92
CA ALA A 53 -14.28 -2.74 -28.71
C ALA A 53 -14.10 -1.77 -29.89
N MET A 54 -13.04 -0.96 -29.91
CA MET A 54 -12.82 0.04 -30.97
C MET A 54 -12.27 -0.58 -32.28
N PRO A 55 -12.48 0.07 -33.45
CA PRO A 55 -12.05 -0.41 -34.76
C PRO A 55 -10.55 -0.27 -35.03
N ASN A 56 -9.88 0.79 -34.55
CA ASN A 56 -8.44 1.01 -34.79
C ASN A 56 -7.57 0.34 -33.72
N LYS A 57 -6.61 -0.49 -34.14
CA LYS A 57 -5.88 -1.42 -33.26
C LYS A 57 -4.47 -0.97 -32.88
N LYS A 58 -3.82 -0.11 -33.67
CA LYS A 58 -2.35 0.04 -33.59
C LYS A 58 -1.87 0.82 -32.36
N TYR A 59 -2.61 1.84 -31.92
CA TYR A 59 -2.16 2.77 -30.86
C TYR A 59 -3.08 2.79 -29.63
N LEU A 60 -4.14 1.99 -29.64
CA LEU A 60 -5.23 2.13 -28.68
C LEU A 60 -4.86 1.62 -27.28
N LEU A 61 -4.23 0.43 -27.22
CA LEU A 61 -3.74 -0.14 -25.98
C LEU A 61 -2.64 0.74 -25.37
N TRP A 62 -1.75 1.27 -26.20
CA TRP A 62 -0.72 2.23 -25.76
C TRP A 62 -1.31 3.53 -25.26
N GLY A 63 -2.39 4.02 -25.86
CA GLY A 63 -3.16 5.16 -25.36
C GLY A 63 -3.72 4.90 -23.97
N ALA A 64 -4.40 3.78 -23.78
CA ALA A 64 -4.99 3.41 -22.49
C ALA A 64 -3.93 3.20 -21.39
N ILE A 65 -2.85 2.47 -21.68
CA ILE A 65 -1.75 2.25 -20.73
C ILE A 65 -1.07 3.59 -20.41
N GLY A 66 -0.77 4.40 -21.42
CA GLY A 66 -0.15 5.72 -21.25
C GLY A 66 -1.02 6.65 -20.39
N THR A 67 -2.32 6.73 -20.67
CA THR A 67 -3.27 7.51 -19.85
C THR A 67 -3.36 6.97 -18.43
N THR A 68 -3.38 5.65 -18.24
CA THR A 68 -3.40 5.03 -16.91
C THR A 68 -2.18 5.44 -16.09
N VAL A 69 -0.98 5.34 -16.66
CA VAL A 69 0.27 5.77 -16.00
C VAL A 69 0.22 7.26 -15.67
N ILE A 70 -0.21 8.10 -16.61
CA ILE A 70 -0.31 9.56 -16.39
C ILE A 70 -1.30 9.88 -15.26
N VAL A 71 -2.46 9.24 -15.22
CA VAL A 71 -3.48 9.46 -14.18
C VAL A 71 -2.94 9.03 -12.81
N LEU A 72 -2.29 7.87 -12.72
CA LEU A 72 -1.70 7.40 -11.46
C LEU A 72 -0.60 8.35 -10.98
N LEU A 73 0.28 8.82 -11.87
CA LEU A 73 1.28 9.83 -11.55
C LEU A 73 0.66 11.18 -11.17
N ALA A 74 -0.48 11.56 -11.75
CA ALA A 74 -1.19 12.77 -11.38
C ALA A 74 -1.75 12.70 -9.95
N LEU A 75 -2.09 11.51 -9.43
CA LEU A 75 -2.49 11.33 -8.02
C LEU A 75 -1.34 11.51 -7.02
N TYR A 76 -0.10 11.36 -7.47
CA TYR A 76 1.08 11.56 -6.63
C TYR A 76 1.37 13.06 -6.36
N ILE A 77 1.05 13.95 -7.31
CA ILE A 77 1.28 15.40 -7.17
C ILE A 77 0.55 16.01 -5.95
N PRO A 78 -0.76 15.77 -5.72
CA PRO A 78 -1.48 16.27 -4.54
C PRO A 78 -1.24 15.44 -3.27
N GLY A 79 -0.35 14.44 -3.27
CA GLY A 79 -0.11 13.57 -2.11
C GLY A 79 -1.27 12.62 -1.79
N LEU A 80 -2.11 12.29 -2.77
CA LEU A 80 -3.24 11.37 -2.59
C LEU A 80 -2.79 9.90 -2.64
N SER A 81 -1.65 9.63 -3.28
CA SER A 81 -1.01 8.32 -3.35
C SER A 81 0.50 8.46 -3.33
N GLY A 82 1.19 7.52 -2.71
CA GLY A 82 2.65 7.39 -2.80
C GLY A 82 3.09 6.75 -4.13
N LEU A 83 4.34 7.00 -4.51
CA LEU A 83 5.04 6.40 -5.63
C LEU A 83 5.09 4.88 -5.53
N LEU A 84 5.38 4.33 -4.34
CA LEU A 84 5.38 2.88 -4.11
C LEU A 84 4.01 2.25 -4.43
N CYS A 85 2.91 2.89 -4.03
CA CYS A 85 1.57 2.38 -4.33
C CYS A 85 1.34 2.31 -5.85
N ILE A 86 1.79 3.31 -6.61
CA ILE A 86 1.69 3.33 -8.07
C ILE A 86 2.51 2.19 -8.69
N VAL A 87 3.78 2.07 -8.28
CA VAL A 87 4.70 1.02 -8.76
C VAL A 87 4.16 -0.37 -8.43
N MET A 88 3.54 -0.54 -7.26
CA MET A 88 2.92 -1.82 -6.86
C MET A 88 1.58 -2.06 -7.57
N THR A 89 0.85 -1.04 -7.98
CA THR A 89 -0.45 -1.19 -8.64
C THR A 89 -0.32 -1.47 -10.15
N LEU A 90 0.67 -0.88 -10.82
CA LEU A 90 0.85 -1.02 -12.28
C LEU A 90 1.01 -2.49 -12.76
N PRO A 91 1.82 -3.34 -12.11
CA PRO A 91 1.95 -4.76 -12.48
C PRO A 91 0.66 -5.56 -12.35
N LEU A 92 -0.30 -5.08 -11.55
CA LEU A 92 -1.63 -5.69 -11.43
C LEU A 92 -2.59 -5.16 -12.51
N ILE A 93 -2.68 -3.85 -12.67
CA ILE A 93 -3.68 -3.22 -13.56
C ILE A 93 -3.36 -3.44 -15.04
N VAL A 94 -2.09 -3.29 -15.46
CA VAL A 94 -1.74 -3.33 -16.90
C VAL A 94 -2.05 -4.68 -17.54
N PRO A 95 -1.69 -5.84 -16.95
CA PRO A 95 -2.08 -7.14 -17.48
C PRO A 95 -3.58 -7.35 -17.54
N LEU A 96 -4.36 -6.79 -16.60
CA LEU A 96 -5.81 -6.93 -16.56
C LEU A 96 -6.51 -6.08 -17.63
N ILE A 97 -6.01 -4.87 -17.90
CA ILE A 97 -6.43 -4.08 -19.07
C ILE A 97 -6.14 -4.86 -20.36
N PHE A 98 -4.94 -5.43 -20.47
CA PHE A 98 -4.57 -6.24 -21.62
C PHE A 98 -5.46 -7.49 -21.76
N PHE A 99 -5.76 -8.16 -20.66
CA PHE A 99 -6.65 -9.33 -20.64
C PHE A 99 -8.06 -8.96 -21.12
N GLY A 100 -8.66 -7.88 -20.60
CA GLY A 100 -9.95 -7.38 -21.08
C GLY A 100 -9.93 -7.01 -22.57
N TYR A 101 -8.83 -6.41 -23.03
CA TYR A 101 -8.62 -6.10 -24.45
C TYR A 101 -8.60 -7.37 -25.32
N VAL A 102 -7.88 -8.42 -24.90
CA VAL A 102 -7.84 -9.71 -25.60
C VAL A 102 -9.21 -10.38 -25.60
N LEU A 103 -9.91 -10.40 -24.47
CA LEU A 103 -11.25 -10.98 -24.36
C LEU A 103 -12.22 -10.34 -25.35
N SER A 104 -12.19 -9.01 -25.46
CA SER A 104 -12.98 -8.26 -26.43
C SER A 104 -12.68 -8.66 -27.88
N HIS A 105 -11.41 -8.92 -28.24
CA HIS A 105 -11.06 -9.44 -29.56
C HIS A 105 -11.54 -10.86 -29.81
N LEU A 106 -11.51 -11.73 -28.80
CA LEU A 106 -12.03 -13.09 -28.92
C LEU A 106 -13.54 -13.07 -29.16
N VAL A 107 -14.30 -12.28 -28.40
CA VAL A 107 -15.76 -12.15 -28.58
C VAL A 107 -16.11 -11.58 -29.96
N LYS A 108 -15.34 -10.61 -30.47
CA LYS A 108 -15.48 -10.10 -31.84
C LYS A 108 -15.27 -11.18 -32.90
N ARG A 109 -14.32 -12.10 -32.69
CA ARG A 109 -14.02 -13.19 -33.63
C ARG A 109 -15.21 -14.14 -33.80
N TYR A 110 -16.04 -14.29 -32.78
CA TYR A 110 -17.27 -15.09 -32.82
C TYR A 110 -18.50 -14.28 -33.30
N ASP A 111 -18.30 -13.09 -33.87
CA ASP A 111 -19.32 -12.17 -34.39
C ASP A 111 -20.39 -11.73 -33.36
N GLN A 112 -20.08 -11.91 -32.07
CA GLN A 112 -20.94 -11.53 -30.96
C GLN A 112 -20.82 -10.04 -30.58
N MET A 113 -19.88 -9.31 -31.19
CA MET A 113 -19.67 -7.89 -30.91
C MET A 113 -19.20 -7.13 -32.15
N LYS A 114 -19.86 -6.01 -32.47
CA LYS A 114 -19.47 -5.11 -33.57
C LYS A 114 -18.48 -4.06 -33.08
N SER A 115 -17.54 -3.67 -33.93
CA SER A 115 -16.62 -2.57 -33.61
C SER A 115 -17.35 -1.23 -33.61
N THR A 116 -17.03 -0.36 -32.65
CA THR A 116 -17.70 0.94 -32.49
C THR A 116 -16.76 2.02 -31.97
N ASP A 117 -16.96 3.26 -32.42
CA ASP A 117 -16.32 4.47 -31.89
C ASP A 117 -17.31 5.32 -31.07
N ARG A 118 -18.53 4.82 -30.84
CA ARG A 118 -19.55 5.55 -30.06
C ARG A 118 -19.24 5.43 -28.57
N VAL A 119 -18.86 6.54 -27.94
CA VAL A 119 -18.52 6.60 -26.50
C VAL A 119 -19.62 6.01 -25.62
N SER A 120 -20.89 6.25 -25.92
CA SER A 120 -22.02 5.68 -25.16
C SER A 120 -22.01 4.15 -25.10
N VAL A 121 -21.62 3.48 -26.20
CA VAL A 121 -21.50 2.02 -26.24
C VAL A 121 -20.23 1.56 -25.53
N LEU A 122 -19.15 2.32 -25.65
CA LEU A 122 -17.87 2.04 -24.98
C LEU A 122 -17.94 2.23 -23.45
N LEU A 123 -18.94 2.93 -22.93
CA LEU A 123 -19.18 3.09 -21.50
C LEU A 123 -20.08 1.98 -20.93
N LEU A 124 -20.75 1.15 -21.75
CA LEU A 124 -21.61 0.07 -21.25
C LEU A 124 -20.87 -0.92 -20.32
N PRO A 125 -19.62 -1.33 -20.59
CA PRO A 125 -18.86 -2.17 -19.67
C PRO A 125 -18.60 -1.56 -18.28
N LEU A 126 -18.81 -0.24 -18.10
CA LEU A 126 -18.71 0.41 -16.80
C LEU A 126 -19.91 0.10 -15.89
N ILE A 127 -21.06 -0.30 -16.44
CA ILE A 127 -22.30 -0.56 -15.67
C ILE A 127 -22.08 -1.64 -14.57
N PRO A 128 -21.46 -2.80 -14.87
CA PRO A 128 -21.10 -3.76 -13.82
C PRO A 128 -20.28 -3.15 -12.68
N PHE A 129 -19.33 -2.26 -12.98
CA PHE A 129 -18.54 -1.57 -11.95
C PHE A 129 -19.39 -0.64 -11.09
N LEU A 130 -20.28 0.15 -11.71
CA LEU A 130 -21.16 1.09 -10.99
C LEU A 130 -22.08 0.38 -9.98
N ILE A 131 -22.43 -0.87 -10.23
CA ILE A 131 -23.26 -1.69 -9.34
C ILE A 131 -22.38 -2.43 -8.33
N ALA A 132 -21.31 -3.08 -8.79
CA ALA A 132 -20.47 -3.93 -7.96
C ALA A 132 -19.66 -3.14 -6.93
N ALA A 133 -19.23 -1.91 -7.23
CA ALA A 133 -18.40 -1.12 -6.33
C ALA A 133 -19.12 -0.75 -5.03
N PRO A 134 -20.33 -0.15 -5.06
CA PRO A 134 -21.13 0.05 -3.86
C PRO A 134 -21.49 -1.27 -3.18
N ALA A 135 -21.86 -2.29 -3.95
CA ALA A 135 -22.23 -3.59 -3.38
C ALA A 135 -21.06 -4.23 -2.58
N GLU A 136 -19.84 -4.21 -3.11
CA GLU A 136 -18.64 -4.67 -2.38
C GLU A 136 -18.40 -3.84 -1.12
N HIS A 137 -18.58 -2.53 -1.20
CA HIS A 137 -18.43 -1.64 -0.05
C HIS A 137 -19.42 -2.00 1.07
N PHE A 138 -20.71 -2.16 0.76
CA PHE A 138 -21.75 -2.51 1.74
C PHE A 138 -21.64 -3.94 2.28
N LEU A 139 -21.14 -4.89 1.48
CA LEU A 139 -21.02 -6.30 1.90
C LEU A 139 -19.75 -6.58 2.72
N ASN A 140 -18.72 -5.73 2.60
CA ASN A 140 -17.42 -5.92 3.23
C ASN A 140 -17.02 -4.76 4.16
N THR A 141 -17.98 -3.97 4.64
CA THR A 141 -17.73 -2.75 5.43
C THR A 141 -16.86 -2.98 6.68
N ASP A 142 -16.81 -4.20 7.22
CA ASP A 142 -16.09 -4.52 8.47
C ASP A 142 -15.00 -5.59 8.33
N LYS A 143 -14.61 -5.99 7.10
CA LYS A 143 -13.61 -7.06 6.91
C LYS A 143 -12.21 -6.50 6.77
N GLU A 144 -11.61 -6.14 7.90
CA GLU A 144 -10.17 -5.92 7.97
C GLU A 144 -9.45 -7.26 8.16
N ALA A 145 -8.44 -7.53 7.32
CA ALA A 145 -7.55 -8.65 7.56
C ALA A 145 -6.58 -8.26 8.68
N ILE A 146 -6.41 -9.13 9.69
CA ILE A 146 -5.43 -8.96 10.78
C ILE A 146 -4.26 -9.89 10.50
N ILE A 147 -3.06 -9.33 10.39
CA ILE A 147 -1.86 -10.08 10.02
C ILE A 147 -0.75 -9.77 11.01
N GLU A 148 -0.03 -10.81 11.41
CA GLU A 148 1.16 -10.73 12.24
C GLU A 148 2.43 -10.82 11.38
N VAL A 149 3.40 -9.95 11.67
CA VAL A 149 4.75 -10.01 11.12
C VAL A 149 5.74 -10.15 12.26
N ARG A 150 6.57 -11.21 12.18
CA ARG A 150 7.61 -11.53 13.16
C ARG A 150 9.00 -11.43 12.52
N THR A 151 9.92 -10.75 13.20
CA THR A 151 11.35 -10.69 12.84
C THR A 151 12.19 -10.95 14.09
N GLU A 152 13.31 -11.66 13.94
CA GLU A 152 14.20 -12.01 15.05
C GLU A 152 15.65 -11.66 14.71
N GLN A 153 16.40 -11.20 15.71
CA GLN A 153 17.84 -10.98 15.59
C GLN A 153 18.54 -11.25 16.93
N VAL A 154 19.73 -11.87 16.88
CA VAL A 154 20.57 -12.08 18.05
C VAL A 154 21.57 -10.93 18.18
N PHE A 155 21.63 -10.35 19.37
CA PHE A 155 22.54 -9.29 19.76
C PHE A 155 23.55 -9.84 20.79
N PRO A 156 24.85 -9.54 20.67
CA PRO A 156 25.87 -9.99 21.62
C PRO A 156 25.87 -9.14 22.91
N TYR A 157 24.69 -8.91 23.48
CA TYR A 157 24.43 -8.08 24.66
C TYR A 157 23.35 -8.75 25.52
N THR A 158 23.33 -8.43 26.81
CA THR A 158 22.32 -8.96 27.74
C THR A 158 20.91 -8.46 27.40
N PRO A 159 19.85 -9.22 27.70
CA PRO A 159 18.47 -8.79 27.47
C PRO A 159 18.14 -7.41 28.05
N GLU A 160 18.71 -7.07 29.19
CA GLU A 160 18.55 -5.78 29.86
C GLU A 160 19.17 -4.63 29.05
N GLN A 161 20.37 -4.84 28.50
CA GLN A 161 21.05 -3.85 27.64
C GLN A 161 20.25 -3.60 26.36
N VAL A 162 19.78 -4.68 25.71
CA VAL A 162 18.98 -4.59 24.49
C VAL A 162 17.65 -3.88 24.78
N TYR A 163 17.01 -4.20 25.90
CA TYR A 163 15.79 -3.53 26.36
C TYR A 163 15.99 -2.03 26.59
N ASP A 164 17.05 -1.64 27.30
CA ASP A 164 17.31 -0.22 27.58
C ASP A 164 17.58 0.60 26.31
N ALA A 165 18.21 -0.01 25.31
CA ALA A 165 18.49 0.65 24.04
C ALA A 165 17.25 0.79 23.13
N ILE A 166 16.24 -0.09 23.24
CA ILE A 166 15.06 -0.06 22.35
C ILE A 166 13.79 0.56 22.97
N LYS A 167 13.72 0.68 24.31
CA LYS A 167 12.53 1.19 24.99
C LYS A 167 12.20 2.64 24.63
N SER A 168 13.22 3.46 24.39
CA SER A 168 13.12 4.85 23.95
C SER A 168 14.30 5.12 23.02
N VAL A 169 14.03 5.65 21.83
CA VAL A 169 15.04 5.88 20.79
C VAL A 169 14.97 7.33 20.37
N ASP A 170 15.99 8.11 20.72
CA ASP A 170 15.99 9.55 20.45
C ASP A 170 16.22 9.89 18.99
N THR A 171 16.94 9.04 18.26
CA THR A 171 17.19 9.21 16.83
C THR A 171 17.44 7.87 16.17
N LEU A 172 16.78 7.63 15.04
CA LEU A 172 17.12 6.54 14.13
C LEU A 172 17.89 7.08 12.93
N ASP A 173 19.17 6.72 12.82
CA ASP A 173 20.10 7.18 11.78
C ASP A 173 20.97 6.05 11.19
N ALA A 174 20.50 4.81 11.28
CA ALA A 174 21.09 3.67 10.59
C ALA A 174 20.96 3.77 9.06
N GLU A 175 21.67 2.86 8.37
CA GLU A 175 21.49 2.68 6.93
C GLU A 175 20.06 2.20 6.64
N LYS A 176 19.39 2.88 5.72
CA LYS A 176 17.98 2.63 5.40
C LYS A 176 17.89 1.43 4.45
N PRO A 177 16.96 0.48 4.68
CA PRO A 177 16.63 -0.53 3.70
C PRO A 177 16.16 0.07 2.36
N PHE A 178 16.21 -0.75 1.30
CA PHE A 178 15.93 -0.29 -0.06
C PHE A 178 14.55 0.38 -0.22
N LEU A 179 13.47 -0.19 0.31
CA LEU A 179 12.12 0.39 0.13
C LEU A 179 11.90 1.67 0.94
N MET A 180 12.67 1.89 2.01
CA MET A 180 12.65 3.16 2.77
C MET A 180 13.25 4.33 2.02
N HIS A 181 14.01 4.08 0.95
CA HIS A 181 14.45 5.15 0.06
C HIS A 181 13.31 5.70 -0.82
N PHE A 182 12.20 4.98 -0.92
CA PHE A 182 11.02 5.44 -1.64
C PHE A 182 10.07 6.17 -0.69
N ASP A 183 8.89 5.60 -0.43
CA ASP A 183 7.81 6.30 0.28
C ASP A 183 7.40 5.59 1.57
N LEU A 184 8.08 4.50 1.97
CA LEU A 184 7.78 3.85 3.25
C LEU A 184 8.00 4.83 4.42
N PRO A 185 7.11 4.85 5.43
CA PRO A 185 7.31 5.65 6.63
C PRO A 185 8.64 5.30 7.28
N ILE A 186 9.43 6.32 7.58
CA ILE A 186 10.72 6.16 8.25
C ILE A 186 10.53 6.58 9.71
N PRO A 187 10.65 5.66 10.69
CA PRO A 187 10.67 6.03 12.10
C PRO A 187 11.92 6.87 12.37
N VAL A 188 11.76 8.03 13.03
CA VAL A 188 12.86 8.94 13.33
C VAL A 188 13.15 9.05 14.82
N LYS A 189 12.13 8.85 15.66
CA LYS A 189 12.22 8.98 17.12
C LYS A 189 11.08 8.20 17.76
N CYS A 190 11.32 7.56 18.89
CA CYS A 190 10.30 6.99 19.75
C CYS A 190 10.55 7.43 21.20
N VAL A 191 9.59 8.11 21.81
CA VAL A 191 9.68 8.61 23.18
C VAL A 191 8.79 7.78 24.09
N LEU A 192 9.36 7.19 25.12
CA LEU A 192 8.61 6.52 26.18
C LEU A 192 8.39 7.47 27.35
N GLU A 193 7.15 7.82 27.64
CA GLU A 193 6.81 8.77 28.71
C GLU A 193 6.92 8.14 30.10
N LYS A 194 6.50 6.87 30.20
CA LYS A 194 6.47 6.12 31.47
C LYS A 194 6.76 4.65 31.24
N GLU A 195 7.78 4.13 31.93
CA GLU A 195 8.17 2.72 31.91
C GLU A 195 7.29 1.89 32.87
N ALA A 196 5.99 1.79 32.60
CA ALA A 196 5.04 0.98 33.35
C ALA A 196 3.82 0.61 32.49
N VAL A 197 3.07 -0.41 32.91
CA VAL A 197 1.76 -0.73 32.28
C VAL A 197 0.87 0.52 32.30
N GLY A 198 0.27 0.82 31.15
CA GLY A 198 -0.49 2.04 30.91
C GLY A 198 0.34 3.25 30.47
N GLY A 199 1.67 3.17 30.50
CA GLY A 199 2.56 4.19 29.95
C GLY A 199 2.46 4.28 28.42
N LEU A 200 2.74 5.46 27.87
CA LEU A 200 2.65 5.74 26.43
C LEU A 200 4.03 5.81 25.80
N ARG A 201 4.13 5.25 24.60
CA ARG A 201 5.27 5.39 23.69
C ARG A 201 4.77 6.04 22.40
N THR A 202 5.34 7.19 22.06
CA THR A 202 5.00 7.90 20.83
C THR A 202 6.15 7.80 19.85
N CYS A 203 5.90 7.15 18.72
CA CYS A 203 6.85 7.04 17.61
C CYS A 203 6.50 8.05 16.51
N TYR A 204 7.51 8.81 16.10
CA TYR A 204 7.43 9.85 15.08
C TYR A 204 8.01 9.31 13.77
N PHE A 205 7.29 9.57 12.68
CA PHE A 205 7.62 9.10 11.34
C PHE A 205 7.77 10.28 10.38
N LYS A 206 8.68 10.13 9.42
CA LYS A 206 8.81 11.01 8.26
C LYS A 206 8.53 10.23 6.98
N GLY A 207 8.09 10.95 5.94
CA GLY A 207 8.03 10.40 4.59
C GLY A 207 9.42 9.95 4.11
N GLY A 208 9.44 8.97 3.22
CA GLY A 208 10.67 8.53 2.59
C GLY A 208 11.23 9.56 1.62
N LYS A 209 12.44 9.33 1.09
CA LYS A 209 13.16 10.34 0.27
C LYS A 209 12.42 10.70 -1.02
N LEU A 210 11.63 9.78 -1.56
CA LEU A 210 10.81 10.01 -2.76
C LEU A 210 9.34 10.29 -2.41
N SER A 211 8.97 10.41 -1.13
CA SER A 211 7.64 10.88 -0.76
C SER A 211 7.46 12.32 -1.23
N ASN A 212 6.32 12.59 -1.88
CA ASN A 212 5.90 13.97 -2.14
C ASN A 212 5.11 14.50 -0.93
N SER A 213 5.38 15.76 -0.56
CA SER A 213 4.81 16.39 0.64
C SER A 213 5.06 15.56 1.91
N ASP A 214 4.20 15.65 2.92
CA ASP A 214 4.32 14.88 4.17
C ASP A 214 3.79 13.43 4.06
N PHE A 215 3.67 12.87 2.84
CA PHE A 215 3.10 11.52 2.62
C PHE A 215 3.92 10.44 3.35
N GLY A 216 3.24 9.70 4.23
CA GLY A 216 3.86 8.70 5.11
C GLY A 216 4.50 9.26 6.39
N GLY A 217 4.49 10.58 6.60
CA GLY A 217 4.86 11.21 7.87
C GLY A 217 3.71 11.18 8.89
N GLY A 218 4.06 11.36 10.16
CA GLY A 218 3.08 11.44 11.25
C GLY A 218 3.51 10.72 12.52
N THR A 219 2.54 10.18 13.27
CA THR A 219 2.80 9.54 14.57
C THR A 219 2.01 8.24 14.76
N ILE A 220 2.58 7.34 15.56
CA ILE A 220 1.91 6.17 16.12
C ILE A 220 2.07 6.25 17.64
N VAL A 221 0.96 6.15 18.38
CA VAL A 221 0.96 6.12 19.84
C VAL A 221 0.61 4.72 20.32
N GLU A 222 1.50 4.17 21.14
CA GLU A 222 1.44 2.82 21.66
C GLU A 222 1.28 2.88 23.18
N LYS A 223 0.39 2.06 23.74
CA LYS A 223 0.14 1.96 25.18
C LYS A 223 0.67 0.63 25.69
N ILE A 224 1.53 0.66 26.70
CA ILE A 224 2.07 -0.56 27.32
C ILE A 224 0.94 -1.37 27.98
N THR A 225 0.80 -2.61 27.57
CA THR A 225 -0.16 -3.58 28.12
C THR A 225 0.50 -4.67 28.94
N GLU A 226 1.75 -5.04 28.63
CA GLU A 226 2.56 -5.92 29.46
C GLU A 226 4.01 -5.44 29.47
N LEU A 227 4.62 -5.42 30.66
CA LEU A 227 6.03 -5.06 30.82
C LEU A 227 6.71 -5.94 31.86
N LYS A 228 7.75 -6.66 31.43
CA LYS A 228 8.75 -7.27 32.30
C LYS A 228 10.11 -6.94 31.71
N ARG A 229 10.85 -6.07 32.39
CA ARG A 229 12.17 -5.58 31.97
C ARG A 229 13.09 -6.74 31.54
N GLY A 230 13.72 -6.60 30.37
CA GLY A 230 14.60 -7.64 29.81
C GLY A 230 13.91 -8.96 29.43
N LYS A 231 12.57 -9.00 29.36
CA LYS A 231 11.80 -10.20 28.97
C LYS A 231 10.70 -9.91 27.97
N VAL A 232 9.84 -8.93 28.25
CA VAL A 232 8.73 -8.55 27.36
C VAL A 232 8.39 -7.07 27.48
N LEU A 233 8.12 -6.45 26.33
CA LEU A 233 7.48 -5.15 26.19
C LEU A 233 6.35 -5.32 25.15
N LYS A 234 5.11 -5.38 25.64
CA LYS A 234 3.90 -5.48 24.81
C LYS A 234 3.14 -4.17 24.84
N MET A 235 2.75 -3.69 23.66
CA MET A 235 2.01 -2.44 23.51
C MET A 235 0.88 -2.59 22.51
N ASP A 236 -0.25 -1.94 22.81
CA ASP A 236 -1.39 -1.81 21.91
C ASP A 236 -1.29 -0.44 21.22
N VAL A 237 -1.53 -0.40 19.91
CA VAL A 237 -1.61 0.86 19.16
C VAL A 237 -2.96 1.50 19.42
N ILE A 238 -2.96 2.65 20.08
CA ILE A 238 -4.19 3.36 20.48
C ILE A 238 -4.48 4.57 19.58
N ASP A 239 -3.47 5.09 18.89
CA ASP A 239 -3.62 6.16 17.91
C ASP A 239 -2.67 5.97 16.73
N TYR A 240 -3.19 6.23 15.54
CA TYR A 240 -2.50 6.07 14.27
C TYR A 240 -2.81 7.26 13.37
N ASN A 241 -1.80 8.08 13.13
CA ASN A 241 -1.92 9.28 12.32
C ASN A 241 -0.78 9.37 11.30
N LEU A 242 -0.71 8.41 10.36
CA LEU A 242 0.18 8.50 9.21
C LEU A 242 -0.56 9.03 7.97
N ILE A 243 0.01 10.03 7.34
CA ILE A 243 -0.59 10.72 6.19
C ILE A 243 -0.65 9.78 4.98
N GLY A 244 -1.85 9.68 4.37
CA GLY A 244 -2.06 8.98 3.10
C GLY A 244 -2.14 7.45 3.18
N ARG A 245 -2.25 6.87 4.38
CA ARG A 245 -2.21 5.42 4.61
C ARG A 245 -3.44 4.87 5.32
N LYS A 246 -4.63 5.34 4.95
CA LYS A 246 -5.91 4.91 5.54
C LYS A 246 -6.26 3.43 5.31
N TRP A 247 -5.55 2.76 4.40
CA TRP A 247 -5.80 1.35 4.06
C TRP A 247 -5.02 0.36 4.94
N LEU A 248 -4.08 0.84 5.77
CA LEU A 248 -3.26 0.05 6.68
C LEU A 248 -3.41 0.60 8.10
N GLY A 249 -3.77 -0.25 9.06
CA GLY A 249 -3.79 0.08 10.48
C GLY A 249 -2.80 -0.78 11.27
N PHE A 250 -2.59 -0.44 12.54
CA PHE A 250 -1.75 -1.19 13.46
C PHE A 250 -2.53 -1.48 14.74
N LYS A 251 -2.34 -2.68 15.31
CA LYS A 251 -3.01 -3.11 16.54
C LYS A 251 -2.05 -3.32 17.69
N GLU A 252 -0.93 -4.01 17.44
CA GLU A 252 0.00 -4.40 18.49
C GLU A 252 1.45 -4.30 18.02
N ALA A 253 2.31 -3.94 18.97
CA ALA A 253 3.77 -4.01 18.86
C ALA A 253 4.32 -4.76 20.08
N ILE A 254 5.04 -5.85 19.84
CA ILE A 254 5.55 -6.74 20.90
C ILE A 254 7.04 -6.96 20.70
N TYR A 255 7.79 -6.84 21.80
CA TYR A 255 9.20 -7.18 21.87
C TYR A 255 9.40 -8.27 22.93
N TYR A 256 10.01 -9.39 22.54
CA TYR A 256 10.50 -10.41 23.46
C TYR A 256 12.02 -10.39 23.49
N PHE A 257 12.57 -10.55 24.69
CA PHE A 257 14.01 -10.50 24.95
C PHE A 257 14.41 -11.84 25.57
N ASP A 258 14.85 -12.78 24.73
CA ASP A 258 15.24 -14.11 25.20
C ASP A 258 16.75 -14.15 25.45
N ALA A 259 17.16 -14.53 26.65
CA ALA A 259 18.57 -14.83 26.93
C ALA A 259 19.01 -16.07 26.12
N VAL A 260 20.16 -15.96 25.47
CA VAL A 260 20.83 -17.06 24.76
C VAL A 260 22.25 -17.23 25.32
N GLU A 261 22.88 -18.37 25.03
CA GLU A 261 24.23 -18.68 25.52
C GLU A 261 25.24 -17.56 25.19
N GLY A 262 26.20 -17.32 26.10
CA GLY A 262 27.26 -16.33 25.89
C GLY A 262 26.89 -14.88 26.18
N LYS A 263 25.94 -14.60 27.09
CA LYS A 263 25.45 -13.25 27.44
C LYS A 263 24.88 -12.49 26.24
N ALA A 264 24.22 -13.21 25.34
CA ALA A 264 23.55 -12.65 24.18
C ALA A 264 22.03 -12.63 24.39
N CYS A 265 21.34 -11.81 23.59
CA CYS A 265 19.89 -11.65 23.61
C CYS A 265 19.34 -11.87 22.22
N LYS A 266 18.39 -12.79 22.09
CA LYS A 266 17.55 -12.90 20.89
C LYS A 266 16.35 -11.96 21.07
N LEU A 267 16.36 -10.88 20.30
CA LEU A 267 15.23 -9.96 20.22
C LEU A 267 14.24 -10.47 19.19
N THR A 268 13.01 -10.70 19.61
CA THR A 268 11.89 -10.97 18.70
C THR A 268 11.01 -9.73 18.66
N ARG A 269 10.77 -9.19 17.46
CA ARG A 269 9.80 -8.12 17.23
C ARG A 269 8.60 -8.65 16.47
N ILE A 270 7.42 -8.38 17.01
CA ILE A 270 6.13 -8.73 16.40
C ILE A 270 5.34 -7.44 16.19
N THR A 271 4.79 -7.29 14.99
CA THR A 271 3.85 -6.22 14.67
C THR A 271 2.58 -6.84 14.08
N THR A 272 1.45 -6.53 14.72
CA THR A 272 0.11 -6.91 14.24
C THR A 272 -0.51 -5.71 13.54
N TYR A 273 -0.86 -5.87 12.27
CA TYR A 273 -1.43 -4.82 11.44
C TYR A 273 -2.79 -5.21 10.87
N THR A 274 -3.59 -4.21 10.50
CA THR A 274 -4.83 -4.39 9.75
C THR A 274 -4.69 -3.90 8.33
N SER A 275 -5.36 -4.57 7.39
CA SER A 275 -5.43 -4.10 6.00
C SER A 275 -6.81 -4.33 5.40
N VAL A 276 -7.26 -3.33 4.65
CA VAL A 276 -8.50 -3.39 3.84
C VAL A 276 -8.21 -3.71 2.36
N LEU A 277 -6.93 -3.84 1.97
CA LEU A 277 -6.55 -4.09 0.58
C LEU A 277 -6.92 -5.52 0.17
N THR A 278 -7.63 -5.66 -0.95
CA THR A 278 -7.82 -6.96 -1.61
C THR A 278 -7.49 -6.85 -3.11
N PRO A 279 -7.04 -7.94 -3.76
CA PRO A 279 -6.91 -9.31 -3.26
C PRO A 279 -5.71 -9.55 -2.32
N ARG A 280 -5.91 -10.34 -1.25
CA ARG A 280 -4.87 -10.59 -0.23
C ARG A 280 -3.62 -11.28 -0.76
N TRP A 281 -3.78 -12.21 -1.70
CA TRP A 281 -2.65 -12.93 -2.29
C TRP A 281 -1.63 -12.00 -2.99
N TYR A 282 -2.07 -10.82 -3.44
CA TYR A 282 -1.21 -9.82 -4.09
C TYR A 282 -0.64 -8.81 -3.08
N TRP A 283 -1.51 -8.23 -2.24
CA TRP A 283 -1.13 -7.13 -1.35
C TRP A 283 -0.41 -7.57 -0.09
N GLU A 284 -0.81 -8.69 0.51
CA GLU A 284 -0.26 -9.16 1.79
C GLU A 284 1.26 -9.40 1.75
N PRO A 285 1.85 -10.04 0.72
CA PRO A 285 3.30 -10.22 0.66
C PRO A 285 4.05 -8.88 0.65
N LEU A 286 3.50 -7.87 -0.03
CA LEU A 286 4.12 -6.55 -0.17
C LEU A 286 4.01 -5.74 1.13
N GLU A 287 2.87 -5.83 1.82
CA GLU A 287 2.68 -5.25 3.16
C GLU A 287 3.63 -5.87 4.18
N LYS A 288 3.72 -7.22 4.22
CA LYS A 288 4.65 -7.94 5.10
C LYS A 288 6.10 -7.53 4.82
N LEU A 289 6.46 -7.35 3.55
CA LEU A 289 7.79 -6.88 3.17
C LEU A 289 8.06 -5.46 3.70
N GLY A 290 7.09 -4.55 3.59
CA GLY A 290 7.21 -3.19 4.11
C GLY A 290 7.46 -3.17 5.62
N ILE A 291 6.69 -3.95 6.38
CA ILE A 291 6.84 -4.05 7.85
C ILE A 291 8.16 -4.72 8.23
N ARG A 292 8.58 -5.78 7.52
CA ARG A 292 9.89 -6.40 7.75
C ARG A 292 11.04 -5.43 7.55
N GLN A 293 11.01 -4.60 6.50
CA GLN A 293 12.04 -3.59 6.30
C GLN A 293 12.06 -2.53 7.41
N GLU A 294 10.91 -2.22 8.00
CA GLU A 294 10.87 -1.37 9.18
C GLU A 294 11.45 -2.05 10.42
N HIS A 295 11.20 -3.36 10.60
CA HIS A 295 11.89 -4.15 11.63
C HIS A 295 13.41 -4.15 11.43
N ASP A 296 13.87 -4.40 10.20
CA ASP A 296 15.29 -4.45 9.86
C ASP A 296 15.98 -3.11 10.10
N TYR A 297 15.32 -2.00 9.78
CA TYR A 297 15.84 -0.66 10.03
C TYR A 297 16.00 -0.38 11.54
N VAL A 298 15.00 -0.74 12.34
CA VAL A 298 15.07 -0.60 13.80
C VAL A 298 16.17 -1.47 14.39
N PHE A 299 16.32 -2.70 13.92
CA PHE A 299 17.39 -3.61 14.38
C PHE A 299 18.79 -3.14 13.96
N ALA A 300 18.93 -2.56 12.77
CA ALA A 300 20.17 -1.93 12.33
C ALA A 300 20.53 -0.73 13.21
N ASN A 301 19.55 0.09 13.59
CA ASN A 301 19.76 1.21 14.52
C ASN A 301 20.16 0.72 15.91
N LEU A 302 19.47 -0.29 16.42
CA LEU A 302 19.78 -0.90 17.71
C LEU A 302 21.20 -1.48 17.75
N THR A 303 21.66 -2.09 16.64
CA THR A 303 23.04 -2.58 16.49
C THR A 303 24.06 -1.45 16.60
N LYS A 304 23.71 -0.25 16.11
CA LYS A 304 24.56 0.94 16.20
C LYS A 304 24.56 1.53 17.61
N ASP A 305 23.40 1.64 18.24
CA ASP A 305 23.24 2.21 19.57
C ASP A 305 23.92 1.36 20.65
N LEU A 306 23.84 0.03 20.55
CA LEU A 306 24.51 -0.89 21.49
C LEU A 306 26.04 -0.87 21.41
N LYS A 307 26.63 -0.36 20.32
CA LYS A 307 28.08 -0.22 20.16
C LYS A 307 28.64 1.06 20.80
N ARG A 308 27.79 2.01 21.16
CA ARG A 308 28.18 3.26 21.83
C ARG A 308 28.27 3.05 23.33
#